data_AF-A0AAW5VJ14-F1
#
_entry.id   AF-A0AAW5VJ14-F1
#
_cell.length_a   1.000
_cell.length_b   1.000
_cell.length_c   1.000
_cell.angle_alpha   90.00
_cell.angle_beta   90.00
_cell.angle_gamma   90.00
#
_symmetry.space_group_name_H-M   'P 1'
#
loop_
_entity.id
_entity.type
_entity.pdbx_description
1 polymer ?
#
loop_
_entity_poly.entity_id
_entity_poly.type
_entity_poly.pdbx_seq_one_letter_code
_entity_poly.pdbx_strand_id
1 'polypeptide(L)'
;MPIYFSSIFMFNKFKRNKADTLNVSKLPNYFEKGIPIISKTITEDINLHKLSKIANKTNLHISFENCFIQNIDISFHTFENRIKFKNCIIKDFMAMSIFYPQGFEMINCIILENFDLTCGGHNKLNSFVLENCVFNGKVDFIDCWFMGKVIIRKNIFTNGTNILGNSKFGTKVQFEDEYILENNLGAINLEH
;
A
#
# COMPACT_ATOMS: atom_id res chain seq x y z
N MET A 1 18.68 -3.71 -17.10
CA MET A 1 19.78 -3.03 -16.35
C MET A 1 19.31 -2.88 -14.91
N PRO A 2 20.11 -3.22 -13.89
CA PRO A 2 19.61 -3.98 -12.74
C PRO A 2 18.90 -3.10 -11.71
N ILE A 3 17.57 -3.25 -11.62
CA ILE A 3 16.70 -2.74 -10.54
C ILE A 3 17.18 -3.25 -9.16
N TYR A 4 17.91 -4.35 -9.14
CA TYR A 4 18.62 -4.88 -7.97
C TYR A 4 19.61 -3.90 -7.34
N PHE A 5 20.24 -3.01 -8.11
CA PHE A 5 21.24 -2.08 -7.52
C PHE A 5 20.59 -0.97 -6.68
N SER A 6 19.40 -0.47 -7.05
CA SER A 6 18.72 0.59 -6.28
C SER A 6 18.07 0.06 -5.01
N SER A 7 17.47 -1.14 -5.06
CA SER A 7 16.88 -1.79 -3.89
C SER A 7 17.92 -2.17 -2.85
N ILE A 8 19.09 -2.67 -3.26
CA ILE A 8 20.23 -2.97 -2.39
C ILE A 8 20.80 -1.70 -1.75
N PHE A 9 20.88 -0.58 -2.49
CA PHE A 9 21.38 0.69 -1.94
C PHE A 9 20.42 1.29 -0.90
N MET A 10 19.11 1.24 -1.14
CA MET A 10 18.11 1.60 -0.12
C MET A 10 18.18 0.66 1.09
N PHE A 11 18.22 -0.66 0.89
CA PHE A 11 18.32 -1.65 1.97
C PHE A 11 19.55 -1.43 2.87
N ASN A 12 20.70 -1.11 2.26
CA ASN A 12 21.94 -0.86 3.00
C ASN A 12 21.91 0.45 3.81
N LYS A 13 21.06 1.42 3.44
CA LYS A 13 20.83 2.63 4.23
C LYS A 13 20.00 2.34 5.48
N PHE A 14 19.04 1.40 5.42
CA PHE A 14 18.19 1.02 6.55
C PHE A 14 18.88 0.13 7.59
N LYS A 15 19.88 -0.68 7.20
CA LYS A 15 20.58 -1.62 8.09
C LYS A 15 21.43 -0.99 9.22
N ARG A 16 21.55 0.34 9.30
CA ARG A 16 22.67 0.97 10.03
C ARG A 16 22.40 1.51 11.45
N ASN A 17 21.18 1.54 12.01
CA ASN A 17 21.01 2.00 13.40
C ASN A 17 19.83 1.37 14.15
N LYS A 18 20.11 0.73 15.30
CA LYS A 18 19.10 0.32 16.31
C LYS A 18 18.27 1.50 16.85
N ALA A 19 18.78 2.73 16.73
CA ALA A 19 18.10 3.96 17.16
C ALA A 19 16.90 4.34 16.27
N ASP A 20 16.76 3.74 15.09
CA ASP A 20 15.69 4.06 14.14
C ASP A 20 14.58 3.01 14.11
N THR A 21 14.60 2.03 15.01
CA THR A 21 13.50 1.08 15.16
C THR A 21 12.32 1.70 15.90
N LEU A 22 11.11 1.60 15.33
CA LEU A 22 9.86 2.03 15.97
C LEU A 22 9.04 0.81 16.37
N ASN A 23 8.76 0.68 17.67
CA ASN A 23 7.88 -0.36 18.18
C ASN A 23 6.41 -0.06 17.83
N VAL A 24 5.69 -1.10 17.41
CA VAL A 24 4.30 -1.03 16.94
C VAL A 24 3.34 -0.45 17.99
N SER A 25 3.59 -0.66 19.28
CA SER A 25 2.75 -0.12 20.36
C SER A 25 2.70 1.42 20.42
N LYS A 26 3.66 2.11 19.77
CA LYS A 26 3.70 3.57 19.67
C LYS A 26 2.89 4.11 18.49
N LEU A 27 2.58 3.30 17.49
CA LEU A 27 1.89 3.72 16.26
C LEU A 27 0.53 4.41 16.48
N PRO A 28 -0.33 3.96 17.42
CA PRO A 28 -1.58 4.65 17.72
C PRO A 28 -1.42 6.16 17.92
N ASN A 29 -0.39 6.58 18.66
CA ASN A 29 -0.15 8.01 18.92
C ASN A 29 0.24 8.79 17.65
N TYR A 30 0.92 8.17 16.68
CA TYR A 30 1.25 8.84 15.42
C TYR A 30 0.00 9.01 14.56
N PHE A 31 -0.77 7.92 14.42
CA PHE A 31 -1.96 7.90 13.58
C PHE A 31 -3.06 8.83 14.08
N GLU A 32 -3.28 8.87 15.39
CA GLU A 32 -4.29 9.76 16.00
C GLU A 32 -3.91 11.23 15.91
N LYS A 33 -2.61 11.55 15.98
CA LYS A 33 -2.11 12.93 15.99
C LYS A 33 -1.78 13.48 14.61
N GLY A 34 -1.93 12.70 13.54
CA GLY A 34 -1.53 13.14 12.21
C GLY A 34 -0.02 13.25 12.02
N ILE A 35 0.79 12.62 12.87
CA ILE A 35 2.24 12.75 12.81
C ILE A 35 2.78 11.71 11.81
N PRO A 36 3.43 12.11 10.70
CA PRO A 36 4.01 11.17 9.77
C PRO A 36 5.16 10.39 10.42
N ILE A 37 5.25 9.10 10.09
CA ILE A 37 6.33 8.23 10.55
C ILE A 37 7.44 8.30 9.51
N ILE A 38 8.60 8.84 9.92
CA ILE A 38 9.68 9.18 8.99
C ILE A 38 10.97 8.47 9.39
N SER A 39 11.65 7.84 8.42
CA SER A 39 12.98 7.24 8.62
C SER A 39 13.02 6.21 9.74
N LYS A 40 12.01 5.34 9.79
CA LYS A 40 11.91 4.27 10.79
C LYS A 40 11.96 2.88 10.18
N THR A 41 12.46 1.96 10.97
CA THR A 41 12.41 0.51 10.73
C THR A 41 11.37 -0.09 11.67
N ILE A 42 10.38 -0.80 11.14
CA ILE A 42 9.35 -1.47 11.92
C ILE A 42 9.46 -2.95 11.61
N THR A 43 10.07 -3.71 12.52
CA THR A 43 10.36 -5.14 12.34
C THR A 43 9.24 -6.05 12.84
N GLU A 44 8.32 -5.51 13.64
CA GLU A 44 7.11 -6.18 14.10
C GLU A 44 5.99 -5.99 13.09
N ASP A 45 5.05 -6.94 13.02
CA ASP A 45 3.89 -6.84 12.14
C ASP A 45 2.97 -5.70 12.59
N ILE A 46 2.66 -4.80 11.68
CA ILE A 46 1.63 -3.78 11.88
C ILE A 46 0.31 -4.42 11.48
N ASN A 47 -0.58 -4.59 12.44
CA ASN A 47 -1.91 -5.11 12.17
C ASN A 47 -2.93 -4.21 12.88
N LEU A 48 -3.59 -3.33 12.12
CA LEU A 48 -4.42 -2.27 12.70
C LEU A 48 -5.63 -2.83 13.46
N HIS A 49 -6.24 -3.93 12.99
CA HIS A 49 -7.39 -4.54 13.66
C HIS A 49 -7.03 -5.19 15.00
N LYS A 50 -5.74 -5.51 15.21
CA LYS A 50 -5.23 -5.99 16.51
C LYS A 50 -4.76 -4.85 17.43
N LEU A 51 -4.68 -3.61 16.94
CA LEU A 51 -4.31 -2.45 17.76
C LEU A 51 -5.54 -1.88 18.46
N SER A 52 -5.87 -2.44 19.63
CA SER A 52 -7.09 -2.13 20.40
C SER A 52 -7.35 -0.63 20.63
N LYS A 53 -6.30 0.21 20.71
CA LYS A 53 -6.42 1.67 20.85
C LYS A 53 -7.07 2.37 19.66
N ILE A 54 -6.95 1.79 18.46
CA ILE A 54 -7.36 2.40 17.19
C ILE A 54 -8.31 1.52 16.35
N ALA A 55 -8.56 0.28 16.77
CA ALA A 55 -9.32 -0.71 15.99
C ALA A 55 -10.72 -0.23 15.54
N ASN A 56 -11.35 0.69 16.27
CA ASN A 56 -12.67 1.25 15.96
C ASN A 56 -12.60 2.74 15.57
N LYS A 57 -11.41 3.30 15.31
CA LYS A 57 -11.23 4.72 14.98
C LYS A 57 -11.18 4.91 13.47
N THR A 58 -11.88 5.93 12.98
CA THR A 58 -11.95 6.26 11.55
C THR A 58 -11.08 7.44 11.16
N ASN A 59 -10.94 8.42 12.06
CA ASN A 59 -10.07 9.58 11.89
C ASN A 59 -8.61 9.25 12.23
N LEU A 60 -8.02 8.33 11.45
CA LEU A 60 -6.62 7.93 11.55
C LEU A 60 -5.83 8.50 10.37
N HIS A 61 -4.61 8.94 10.64
CA HIS A 61 -3.68 9.44 9.63
C HIS A 61 -2.55 8.45 9.40
N ILE A 62 -2.68 7.63 8.37
CA ILE A 62 -1.64 6.66 7.98
C ILE A 62 -0.69 7.35 7.00
N SER A 63 0.51 7.69 7.47
CA SER A 63 1.53 8.34 6.64
C SER A 63 2.92 7.83 7.01
N PHE A 64 3.57 7.14 6.07
CA PHE A 64 4.92 6.62 6.19
C PHE A 64 5.83 7.22 5.12
N GLU A 65 7.01 7.69 5.53
CA GLU A 65 8.03 8.20 4.61
C GLU A 65 9.41 7.64 4.93
N ASN A 66 10.14 7.21 3.90
CA ASN A 66 11.50 6.69 4.04
C ASN A 66 11.57 5.57 5.11
N CYS A 67 10.60 4.65 5.14
CA CYS A 67 10.53 3.59 6.15
C CYS A 67 10.87 2.21 5.58
N PHE A 68 11.37 1.34 6.45
CA PHE A 68 11.33 -0.10 6.25
C PHE A 68 10.22 -0.66 7.13
N ILE A 69 9.29 -1.40 6.53
CA ILE A 69 8.16 -2.03 7.23
C ILE A 69 8.24 -3.52 6.93
N GLN A 70 8.22 -4.34 7.98
CA GLN A 70 8.12 -5.79 7.86
C GLN A 70 6.76 -6.11 7.21
N ASN A 71 5.71 -6.31 7.98
CA ASN A 71 4.38 -6.57 7.41
C ASN A 71 3.42 -5.46 7.82
N ILE A 72 2.50 -5.09 6.93
CA ILE A 72 1.42 -4.16 7.27
C ILE A 72 0.08 -4.66 6.77
N ASP A 73 -0.85 -4.77 7.70
CA ASP A 73 -2.24 -5.14 7.51
C ASP A 73 -3.12 -3.99 8.02
N ILE A 74 -3.74 -3.28 7.07
CA ILE A 74 -4.66 -2.17 7.34
C ILE A 74 -6.13 -2.57 7.16
N SER A 75 -6.42 -3.87 7.10
CA SER A 75 -7.74 -4.42 6.83
C SER A 75 -8.80 -4.00 7.84
N PHE A 76 -10.07 -4.03 7.43
CA PHE A 76 -11.26 -3.80 8.25
C PHE A 76 -11.34 -2.41 8.87
N HIS A 77 -10.88 -1.39 8.14
CA HIS A 77 -10.88 -0.01 8.61
C HIS A 77 -11.48 0.95 7.59
N THR A 78 -12.18 1.95 8.12
CA THR A 78 -12.57 3.16 7.40
C THR A 78 -11.56 4.25 7.73
N PHE A 79 -10.94 4.86 6.72
CA PHE A 79 -9.98 5.96 6.85
C PHE A 79 -10.60 7.25 6.33
N GLU A 80 -10.90 8.17 7.25
CA GLU A 80 -11.41 9.51 6.88
C GLU A 80 -10.32 10.41 6.28
N ASN A 81 -9.06 10.00 6.39
CA ASN A 81 -7.90 10.70 5.82
C ASN A 81 -7.22 9.87 4.75
N ARG A 82 -6.49 10.56 3.88
CA ARG A 82 -5.70 9.92 2.83
C ARG A 82 -4.60 9.07 3.43
N ILE A 83 -4.49 7.83 2.95
CA ILE A 83 -3.42 6.88 3.31
C ILE A 83 -2.20 7.15 2.42
N LYS A 84 -1.00 7.24 3.01
CA LYS A 84 0.22 7.61 2.29
C LYS A 84 1.41 6.73 2.64
N PHE A 85 2.09 6.24 1.61
CA PHE A 85 3.39 5.58 1.67
C PHE A 85 4.32 6.21 0.65
N LYS A 86 5.47 6.71 1.09
CA LYS A 86 6.45 7.36 0.21
C LYS A 86 7.86 6.88 0.48
N ASN A 87 8.59 6.52 -0.58
CA ASN A 87 9.99 6.06 -0.47
C ASN A 87 10.17 4.91 0.54
N CYS A 88 9.18 4.02 0.67
CA CYS A 88 9.20 2.94 1.66
C CYS A 88 9.61 1.61 1.03
N ILE A 89 10.23 0.74 1.83
CA ILE A 89 10.34 -0.68 1.53
C ILE A 89 9.38 -1.40 2.48
N ILE A 90 8.48 -2.20 1.92
CA ILE A 90 7.48 -2.96 2.67
C ILE A 90 7.67 -4.43 2.29
N LYS A 91 7.77 -5.32 3.27
CA LYS A 91 7.92 -6.75 2.96
C LYS A 91 6.62 -7.28 2.36
N ASP A 92 5.52 -7.19 3.10
CA ASP A 92 4.20 -7.66 2.66
C ASP A 92 3.11 -6.65 3.08
N PHE A 93 2.14 -6.43 2.18
CA PHE A 93 1.09 -5.43 2.33
C PHE A 93 -0.28 -6.06 2.12
N MET A 94 -1.16 -5.92 3.13
CA MET A 94 -2.53 -6.42 3.11
C MET A 94 -3.53 -5.30 3.42
N ALA A 95 -4.58 -5.24 2.60
CA ALA A 95 -5.71 -4.33 2.76
C ALA A 95 -7.00 -5.03 2.33
N MET A 96 -7.67 -5.69 3.27
CA MET A 96 -8.97 -6.32 3.05
C MET A 96 -10.12 -5.49 3.65
N SER A 97 -11.21 -5.30 2.90
CA SER A 97 -12.42 -4.63 3.40
C SER A 97 -12.12 -3.26 4.02
N ILE A 98 -11.52 -2.39 3.21
CA ILE A 98 -11.14 -1.03 3.62
C ILE A 98 -11.92 0.04 2.86
N PHE A 99 -12.24 1.14 3.54
CA PHE A 99 -12.93 2.29 2.97
C PHE A 99 -12.08 3.55 3.15
N TYR A 100 -11.69 4.22 2.07
CA TYR A 100 -10.78 5.37 2.13
C TYR A 100 -11.24 6.49 1.17
N PRO A 101 -12.29 7.25 1.50
CA PRO A 101 -12.87 8.26 0.62
C PRO A 101 -11.88 9.34 0.19
N GLN A 102 -10.88 9.65 1.03
CA GLN A 102 -9.81 10.62 0.71
C GLN A 102 -8.66 10.03 -0.11
N GLY A 103 -8.79 8.80 -0.60
CA GLY A 103 -7.84 8.16 -1.49
C GLY A 103 -6.69 7.46 -0.77
N PHE A 104 -5.84 6.86 -1.60
CA PHE A 104 -4.69 6.07 -1.21
C PHE A 104 -3.52 6.46 -2.11
N GLU A 105 -2.33 6.55 -1.55
CA GLU A 105 -1.14 6.93 -2.29
C GLU A 105 0.06 6.08 -1.86
N MET A 106 0.65 5.40 -2.83
CA MET A 106 1.94 4.72 -2.68
C MET A 106 2.87 5.16 -3.81
N ILE A 107 3.95 5.85 -3.43
CA ILE A 107 4.87 6.49 -4.38
C ILE A 107 6.32 6.11 -4.06
N ASN A 108 7.07 5.71 -5.09
CA ASN A 108 8.49 5.34 -4.97
C ASN A 108 8.72 4.22 -3.95
N CYS A 109 7.80 3.27 -3.82
CA CYS A 109 7.90 2.19 -2.86
C CYS A 109 8.40 0.89 -3.50
N ILE A 110 8.92 -0.01 -2.67
CA ILE A 110 9.27 -1.37 -3.06
C ILE A 110 8.47 -2.33 -2.18
N ILE A 111 7.67 -3.19 -2.79
CA ILE A 111 7.00 -4.32 -2.15
C ILE A 111 7.81 -5.59 -2.44
N LEU A 112 8.28 -6.26 -1.40
CA LEU A 112 9.21 -7.39 -1.55
C LEU A 112 8.50 -8.73 -1.80
N GLU A 113 7.36 -8.91 -1.14
CA GLU A 113 6.47 -10.05 -1.27
C GLU A 113 5.17 -9.53 -1.87
N ASN A 114 4.02 -9.70 -1.22
CA ASN A 114 2.73 -9.45 -1.87
C ASN A 114 2.18 -8.05 -1.57
N PHE A 115 1.37 -7.58 -2.51
CA PHE A 115 0.46 -6.45 -2.31
C PHE A 115 -0.95 -6.94 -2.59
N ASP A 116 -1.75 -7.04 -1.54
CA ASP A 116 -3.12 -7.54 -1.64
C ASP A 116 -4.11 -6.44 -1.23
N LEU A 117 -4.99 -6.09 -2.17
CA LEU A 117 -6.13 -5.22 -1.95
C LEU A 117 -7.40 -6.00 -2.31
N THR A 118 -8.20 -6.35 -1.30
CA THR A 118 -9.36 -7.23 -1.47
C THR A 118 -10.61 -6.62 -0.83
N CYS A 119 -11.75 -6.72 -1.51
CA CYS A 119 -13.01 -6.06 -1.09
C CYS A 119 -12.77 -4.58 -0.71
N GLY A 120 -11.86 -3.90 -1.41
CA GLY A 120 -11.39 -2.57 -1.09
C GLY A 120 -11.79 -1.55 -2.16
N GLY A 121 -11.31 -0.33 -2.00
CA GLY A 121 -11.62 0.77 -2.92
C GLY A 121 -12.35 1.89 -2.20
N HIS A 122 -13.40 2.37 -2.85
CA HIS A 122 -14.27 3.44 -2.35
C HIS A 122 -13.56 4.78 -2.13
N ASN A 123 -12.56 5.06 -2.96
CA ASN A 123 -11.91 6.36 -3.04
C ASN A 123 -12.85 7.38 -3.71
N LYS A 124 -13.82 7.91 -2.96
CA LYS A 124 -14.87 8.76 -3.53
C LYS A 124 -14.40 10.16 -3.93
N LEU A 125 -13.56 10.78 -3.12
CA LEU A 125 -13.22 12.21 -3.25
C LEU A 125 -11.88 12.45 -3.94
N ASN A 126 -10.97 11.49 -3.83
CA ASN A 126 -9.59 11.62 -4.27
C ASN A 126 -9.08 10.31 -4.89
N SER A 127 -7.96 10.41 -5.60
CA SER A 127 -7.46 9.29 -6.38
C SER A 127 -6.83 8.19 -5.53
N PHE A 128 -7.00 6.94 -5.98
CA PHE A 128 -6.10 5.83 -5.67
C PHE A 128 -4.86 5.94 -6.57
N VAL A 129 -3.67 5.95 -6.00
CA VAL A 129 -2.41 6.18 -6.72
C VAL A 129 -1.36 5.14 -6.36
N LEU A 130 -0.87 4.44 -7.38
CA LEU A 130 0.38 3.66 -7.35
C LEU A 130 1.32 4.25 -8.40
N GLU A 131 2.41 4.89 -7.98
CA GLU A 131 3.35 5.52 -8.91
C GLU A 131 4.81 5.19 -8.61
N ASN A 132 5.53 4.77 -9.65
CA ASN A 132 6.96 4.50 -9.58
C ASN A 132 7.34 3.47 -8.51
N CYS A 133 6.48 2.46 -8.32
CA CYS A 133 6.69 1.38 -7.37
C CYS A 133 7.23 0.12 -8.05
N VAL A 134 7.97 -0.68 -7.28
CA VAL A 134 8.43 -2.02 -7.70
C VAL A 134 7.74 -3.06 -6.84
N PHE A 135 7.02 -3.97 -7.47
CA PHE A 135 6.35 -5.09 -6.83
C PHE A 135 7.05 -6.38 -7.25
N ASN A 136 7.70 -7.04 -6.29
CA ASN A 136 8.46 -8.26 -6.54
C ASN A 136 7.58 -9.52 -6.44
N GLY A 137 6.58 -9.52 -5.55
CA GLY A 137 5.57 -10.58 -5.49
C GLY A 137 4.33 -10.25 -6.33
N LYS A 138 3.24 -10.95 -6.03
CA LYS A 138 1.96 -10.78 -6.73
C LYS A 138 1.29 -9.49 -6.25
N VAL A 139 0.60 -8.81 -7.16
CA VAL A 139 -0.23 -7.65 -6.85
C VAL A 139 -1.67 -8.00 -7.16
N ASP A 140 -2.44 -8.29 -6.13
CA ASP A 140 -3.82 -8.73 -6.24
C ASP A 140 -4.82 -7.64 -5.90
N PHE A 141 -5.79 -7.48 -6.79
CA PHE A 141 -7.00 -6.70 -6.67
C PHE A 141 -8.19 -7.65 -6.84
N ILE A 142 -8.90 -7.92 -5.74
CA ILE A 142 -10.04 -8.84 -5.74
C ILE A 142 -11.26 -8.09 -5.26
N ASP A 143 -12.33 -8.09 -6.05
CA ASP A 143 -13.62 -7.48 -5.68
C ASP A 143 -13.48 -6.02 -5.24
N CYS A 144 -12.60 -5.27 -5.92
CA CYS A 144 -12.36 -3.86 -5.62
C CYS A 144 -13.34 -2.97 -6.40
N TRP A 145 -13.82 -1.92 -5.75
CA TRP A 145 -14.72 -0.93 -6.36
C TRP A 145 -14.16 0.49 -6.19
N PHE A 146 -13.52 1.01 -7.23
CA PHE A 146 -12.96 2.36 -7.25
C PHE A 146 -13.99 3.36 -7.76
N MET A 147 -14.49 4.20 -6.87
CA MET A 147 -15.53 5.20 -7.17
C MET A 147 -14.98 6.50 -7.76
N GLY A 148 -13.71 6.80 -7.50
CA GLY A 148 -13.02 7.96 -8.04
C GLY A 148 -11.77 7.56 -8.80
N LYS A 149 -11.10 8.54 -9.40
CA LYS A 149 -9.96 8.34 -10.29
C LYS A 149 -8.90 7.34 -9.78
N VAL A 150 -8.46 6.45 -10.65
CA VAL A 150 -7.37 5.50 -10.40
C VAL A 150 -6.15 5.87 -11.25
N ILE A 151 -4.98 5.96 -10.63
CA ILE A 151 -3.72 6.27 -11.32
C ILE A 151 -2.69 5.21 -10.95
N ILE A 152 -2.37 4.33 -11.90
CA ILE A 152 -1.33 3.32 -11.73
C ILE A 152 -0.35 3.51 -12.87
N ARG A 153 0.81 4.09 -12.59
CA ARG A 153 1.78 4.44 -13.65
C ARG A 153 3.23 4.24 -13.24
N LYS A 154 4.07 3.95 -14.24
CA LYS A 154 5.52 3.78 -14.07
C LYS A 154 5.90 2.69 -13.07
N ASN A 155 5.02 1.72 -12.83
CA ASN A 155 5.28 0.63 -11.89
C ASN A 155 5.94 -0.56 -12.58
N ILE A 156 6.57 -1.41 -11.79
CA ILE A 156 7.12 -2.70 -12.23
C ILE A 156 6.42 -3.80 -11.47
N PHE A 157 5.58 -4.58 -12.15
CA PHE A 157 4.89 -5.75 -11.63
C PHE A 157 5.65 -7.02 -12.04
N THR A 158 6.61 -7.45 -11.23
CA THR A 158 7.51 -8.56 -11.58
C THR A 158 6.75 -9.87 -11.82
N ASN A 159 5.75 -10.15 -10.99
CA ASN A 159 4.86 -11.31 -11.13
C ASN A 159 3.48 -10.94 -11.69
N GLY A 160 3.36 -9.74 -12.25
CA GLY A 160 2.11 -9.19 -12.79
C GLY A 160 1.06 -8.83 -11.74
N THR A 161 -0.09 -8.38 -12.24
CA THR A 161 -1.26 -7.97 -11.46
C THR A 161 -2.55 -8.34 -12.20
N ASN A 162 -3.66 -8.42 -11.48
CA ASN A 162 -5.00 -8.68 -11.99
C ASN A 162 -5.91 -7.44 -11.98
N ILE A 163 -5.35 -6.22 -11.93
CA ILE A 163 -6.12 -4.96 -11.97
C ILE A 163 -7.13 -4.86 -13.14
N LEU A 164 -6.80 -5.45 -14.30
CA LEU A 164 -7.71 -5.58 -15.47
C LEU A 164 -8.22 -7.01 -15.72
N GLY A 165 -7.92 -7.95 -14.83
CA GLY A 165 -8.27 -9.36 -14.96
C GLY A 165 -9.53 -9.76 -14.17
N ASN A 166 -9.53 -10.97 -13.62
CA ASN A 166 -10.60 -11.55 -12.79
C ASN A 166 -11.99 -11.55 -13.47
N SER A 167 -12.02 -11.57 -14.79
CA SER A 167 -13.24 -11.40 -15.59
C SER A 167 -14.20 -12.57 -15.47
N LYS A 168 -13.69 -13.75 -15.14
CA LYS A 168 -14.45 -15.01 -15.12
C LYS A 168 -15.05 -15.36 -13.76
N PHE A 169 -14.59 -14.71 -12.69
CA PHE A 169 -14.86 -15.13 -11.31
C PHE A 169 -15.77 -14.18 -10.52
N GLY A 170 -16.33 -13.15 -11.18
CA GLY A 170 -17.19 -12.17 -10.51
C GLY A 170 -16.44 -11.24 -9.55
N THR A 171 -15.12 -11.36 -9.45
CA THR A 171 -14.25 -10.57 -8.58
C THR A 171 -13.45 -9.49 -9.34
N LYS A 172 -13.92 -9.16 -10.55
CA LYS A 172 -13.32 -8.12 -11.40
C LYS A 172 -13.38 -6.77 -10.70
N VAL A 173 -12.28 -6.01 -10.82
CA VAL A 173 -12.20 -4.62 -10.38
C VAL A 173 -13.19 -3.74 -11.14
N GLN A 174 -13.94 -2.92 -10.41
CA GLN A 174 -14.88 -1.95 -10.96
C GLN A 174 -14.29 -0.53 -10.85
N PHE A 175 -14.42 0.24 -11.93
CA PHE A 175 -14.02 1.64 -12.00
C PHE A 175 -15.25 2.46 -12.39
N GLU A 176 -15.67 3.41 -11.55
CA GLU A 176 -16.79 4.32 -11.85
C GLU A 176 -16.35 5.60 -12.55
N ASP A 177 -15.10 6.00 -12.33
CA ASP A 177 -14.48 7.20 -12.88
C ASP A 177 -13.27 6.81 -13.75
N GLU A 178 -12.54 7.80 -14.26
CA GLU A 178 -11.35 7.64 -15.08
C GLU A 178 -10.29 6.76 -14.39
N TYR A 179 -9.70 5.83 -15.15
CA TYR A 179 -8.51 5.11 -14.72
C TYR A 179 -7.37 5.33 -15.73
N ILE A 180 -6.16 5.56 -15.21
CA ILE A 180 -4.93 5.76 -15.98
C ILE A 180 -3.97 4.62 -15.67
N LEU A 181 -3.66 3.81 -16.69
CA LEU A 181 -2.66 2.75 -16.62
C LEU A 181 -1.55 3.02 -17.65
N GLU A 182 -0.47 3.66 -17.22
CA GLU A 182 0.55 4.17 -18.14
C GLU A 182 1.97 3.74 -17.77
N ASN A 183 2.77 3.36 -18.77
CA ASN A 183 4.19 3.07 -18.59
C ASN A 183 4.49 2.03 -17.50
N ASN A 184 3.56 1.11 -17.23
CA ASN A 184 3.80 0.00 -16.32
C ASN A 184 4.49 -1.15 -17.05
N LEU A 185 5.41 -1.84 -16.36
CA LEU A 185 6.06 -3.05 -16.82
C LEU A 185 5.46 -4.27 -16.11
N GLY A 186 5.30 -5.38 -16.84
CA GLY A 186 4.67 -6.60 -16.33
C GLY A 186 3.23 -6.78 -16.83
N ALA A 187 2.68 -7.99 -16.66
CA ALA A 187 1.30 -8.30 -17.05
C ALA A 187 0.30 -7.62 -16.09
N ILE A 188 -0.80 -7.09 -16.62
CA ILE A 188 -1.80 -6.33 -15.83
C ILE A 188 -3.21 -6.93 -15.85
N ASN A 189 -3.40 -8.01 -16.60
CA ASN A 189 -4.67 -8.66 -16.85
C ASN A 189 -4.63 -10.15 -16.47
N LEU A 190 -3.85 -10.48 -15.43
CA LEU A 190 -3.80 -11.84 -14.91
C LEU A 190 -5.13 -12.23 -14.29
N GLU A 191 -5.44 -13.52 -14.28
CA GLU A 191 -6.55 -14.07 -13.51
C GLU A 191 -6.01 -14.62 -12.18
N HIS A 192 -6.81 -14.54 -11.12
CA HIS A 192 -6.48 -15.13 -9.81
C HIS A 192 -6.54 -16.66 -9.85
#